data_AF-A0A1W6MG12-F1
#
_entry.id   AF-A0A1W6MG12-F1
#
_cell.length_a   1.000
_cell.length_b   1.000
_cell.length_c   1.000
_cell.angle_alpha   90.00
_cell.angle_beta   90.00
_cell.angle_gamma   90.00
#
_symmetry.space_group_name_H-M   'P 1'
#
loop_
_entity.id
_entity.type
_entity.pdbx_description
1 polymer ?
#
loop_
_entity_poly.entity_id
_entity_poly.type
_entity_poly.pdbx_seq_one_letter_code
_entity_poly.pdbx_strand_id
1 'polypeptide(L)'
;MISVFMIPRQQLYKLIMVRWYWLKIQYKKLMESNQEINFRRLEDLKQAIGGKKNIVVMCSGPTANRMQPSQDDFYLVTNDSYKLVQNQDFLYYVHDGFFIRRFFANQPFCDNHDKSIFLYRSLNKPHLGNFKHFLKRKRHLSNQNFVISDFEDNVAHANDNYDDFHNFFEKHQIHTKIQNSGIFLLLLGFYIAYHNDLNLKIYGLDLGLGGKVHFEKGGFIGVSITHDRVKVNTKLQLDRMYQILGNRIENHSNFNSNVE
;
A
#
# COMPACT_ATOMS: atom_id res chain seq x y z
N MET A 1 43.79 -12.37 10.92
CA MET A 1 42.65 -12.85 10.09
C MET A 1 41.52 -11.84 10.26
N ILE A 2 41.41 -10.86 9.36
CA ILE A 2 40.31 -9.88 9.38
C ILE A 2 39.22 -10.47 8.50
N SER A 3 38.11 -10.90 9.11
CA SER A 3 36.92 -11.29 8.36
C SER A 3 36.34 -10.03 7.70
N VAL A 4 36.62 -9.86 6.41
CA VAL A 4 35.93 -8.86 5.60
C VAL A 4 34.49 -9.33 5.47
N PHE A 5 33.59 -8.74 6.26
CA PHE A 5 32.15 -8.95 6.11
C PHE A 5 31.75 -8.51 4.70
N MET A 6 31.58 -9.49 3.80
CA MET A 6 30.96 -9.24 2.49
C MET A 6 29.50 -8.86 2.74
N ILE A 7 29.22 -7.56 2.70
CA ILE A 7 27.84 -7.06 2.65
C ILE A 7 27.23 -7.61 1.35
N PRO A 8 26.10 -8.35 1.41
CA PRO A 8 25.43 -8.83 0.22
C PRO A 8 25.16 -7.67 -0.77
N ARG A 9 25.44 -7.87 -2.07
CA ARG A 9 25.34 -6.85 -3.13
C ARG A 9 24.04 -6.02 -3.09
N GLN A 10 22.95 -6.63 -2.64
CA GLN A 10 21.63 -6.00 -2.50
C GLN A 10 21.49 -5.08 -1.29
N GLN A 11 22.11 -5.44 -0.16
CA GLN A 11 22.18 -4.56 1.00
C GLN A 11 23.01 -3.32 0.66
N LEU A 12 24.12 -3.50 -0.07
CA LEU A 12 24.91 -2.39 -0.60
C LEU A 12 24.09 -1.52 -1.54
N TYR A 13 23.33 -2.10 -2.48
CA TYR A 13 22.41 -1.36 -3.35
C TYR A 13 21.39 -0.54 -2.55
N LYS A 14 20.71 -1.15 -1.56
CA LYS A 14 19.76 -0.42 -0.70
C LYS A 14 20.43 0.75 0.03
N LEU A 15 21.64 0.57 0.55
CA LEU A 15 22.39 1.63 1.22
C LEU A 15 22.74 2.79 0.26
N ILE A 16 23.20 2.48 -0.94
CA ILE A 16 23.48 3.46 -2.00
C ILE A 16 22.19 4.23 -2.34
N MET A 17 21.10 3.51 -2.59
CA MET A 17 19.81 4.12 -2.94
C MET A 17 19.25 4.98 -1.81
N VAL A 18 19.40 4.57 -0.55
CA VAL A 18 18.96 5.40 0.60
C VAL A 18 19.72 6.73 0.64
N ARG A 19 21.03 6.73 0.37
CA ARG A 19 21.83 7.97 0.28
C ARG A 19 21.40 8.83 -0.90
N TRP A 20 21.20 8.22 -2.06
CA TRP A 20 20.71 8.90 -3.25
C TRP A 20 19.33 9.54 -3.05
N TYR A 21 18.38 8.82 -2.46
CA TYR A 21 17.08 9.36 -2.11
C TYR A 21 17.18 10.49 -1.11
N TRP A 22 18.08 10.39 -0.12
CA TRP A 22 18.30 11.48 0.81
C TRP A 22 18.77 12.75 0.11
N LEU A 23 19.74 12.67 -0.81
CA LEU A 23 20.21 13.81 -1.60
C LEU A 23 19.07 14.44 -2.42
N LYS A 24 18.30 13.63 -3.14
CA LYS A 24 17.12 14.11 -3.90
C LYS A 24 16.10 14.83 -3.01
N ILE A 25 15.84 14.30 -1.81
CA ILE A 25 14.92 14.95 -0.88
C ILE A 25 15.47 16.30 -0.42
N GLN A 26 16.76 16.41 -0.08
CA GLN A 26 17.35 17.70 0.30
C GLN A 26 17.29 18.71 -0.84
N TYR A 27 17.52 18.28 -2.09
CA TYR A 27 17.36 19.15 -3.24
C TYR A 27 15.91 19.65 -3.40
N LYS A 28 14.92 18.76 -3.26
CA LYS A 28 13.49 19.16 -3.29
C LYS A 28 13.12 20.15 -2.20
N LYS A 29 13.78 20.12 -1.03
CA LYS A 29 13.56 21.11 0.03
C LYS A 29 13.91 22.53 -0.35
N LEU A 30 14.91 22.71 -1.21
CA LEU A 30 15.29 24.04 -1.70
C LEU A 30 14.18 24.68 -2.54
N MET A 31 13.25 23.87 -3.05
CA MET A 31 12.12 24.28 -3.88
C MET A 31 10.79 24.25 -3.11
N GLU A 32 10.80 24.08 -1.78
CA GLU A 32 9.59 24.00 -0.97
C GLU A 32 8.86 25.34 -0.89
N SER A 33 7.53 25.30 -1.06
CA SER A 33 6.63 26.36 -0.63
C SER A 33 6.24 26.16 0.84
N ASN A 34 5.88 27.24 1.54
CA ASN A 34 5.37 27.19 2.92
C ASN A 34 3.92 26.70 3.02
N GLN A 35 3.51 25.77 2.16
CA GLN A 35 2.13 25.31 2.09
C GLN A 35 1.78 24.40 3.28
N GLU A 36 0.64 24.69 3.90
CA GLU A 36 0.00 23.78 4.84
C GLU A 36 -0.66 22.62 4.09
N ILE A 37 -0.36 21.40 4.54
CA ILE A 37 -0.87 20.17 3.93
C ILE A 37 -1.99 19.61 4.76
N ASN A 38 -3.17 19.59 4.16
CA ASN A 38 -4.39 19.01 4.71
C ASN A 38 -4.63 17.66 4.04
N PHE A 39 -4.69 16.62 4.86
CA PHE A 39 -5.05 15.29 4.40
C PHE A 39 -6.57 15.17 4.34
N ARG A 40 -7.05 14.34 3.42
CA ARG A 40 -8.48 14.12 3.20
C ARG A 40 -9.04 13.04 4.09
N ARG A 41 -10.36 13.05 4.25
CA ARG A 41 -11.07 11.92 4.83
C ARG A 41 -11.12 10.79 3.81
N LEU A 42 -11.06 9.54 4.26
CA LEU A 42 -11.09 8.39 3.36
C LEU A 42 -12.38 8.33 2.54
N GLU A 43 -13.50 8.84 3.09
CA GLU A 43 -14.78 9.01 2.39
C GLU A 43 -14.68 9.90 1.14
N ASP A 44 -13.73 10.84 1.08
CA ASP A 44 -13.55 11.72 -0.07
C ASP A 44 -13.04 10.98 -1.31
N LEU A 45 -12.51 9.75 -1.12
CA LEU A 45 -12.08 8.91 -2.23
C LEU A 45 -13.24 8.54 -3.17
N LYS A 46 -14.49 8.61 -2.68
CA LYS A 46 -15.71 8.41 -3.50
C LYS A 46 -15.73 9.27 -4.78
N GLN A 47 -15.17 10.49 -4.70
CA GLN A 47 -15.09 11.38 -5.86
C GLN A 47 -14.14 10.84 -6.92
N ALA A 48 -13.02 10.25 -6.50
CA ALA A 48 -11.99 9.71 -7.39
C ALA A 48 -12.42 8.39 -8.07
N ILE A 49 -13.30 7.63 -7.42
CA ILE A 49 -13.84 6.36 -7.94
C ILE A 49 -15.18 6.53 -8.65
N GLY A 50 -15.68 7.77 -8.79
CA GLY A 50 -16.93 8.06 -9.48
C GLY A 50 -16.92 7.51 -10.90
N GLY A 51 -17.94 6.72 -11.25
CA GLY A 51 -18.08 6.10 -12.59
C GLY A 51 -17.26 4.83 -12.80
N LYS A 52 -16.44 4.40 -11.83
CA LYS A 52 -15.70 3.14 -11.88
C LYS A 52 -16.63 1.97 -11.54
N LYS A 53 -16.30 0.78 -12.04
CA LYS A 53 -17.03 -0.48 -11.80
C LYS A 53 -16.32 -1.39 -10.82
N ASN A 54 -14.99 -1.32 -10.78
CA ASN A 54 -14.17 -2.22 -9.98
C ASN A 54 -13.11 -1.46 -9.17
N ILE A 55 -12.87 -1.93 -7.96
CA ILE A 55 -11.65 -1.67 -7.20
C ILE A 55 -10.69 -2.83 -7.47
N VAL A 56 -9.47 -2.51 -7.91
CA VAL A 56 -8.46 -3.52 -8.26
C VAL A 56 -7.27 -3.42 -7.32
N VAL A 57 -7.07 -4.44 -6.50
CA VAL A 57 -5.91 -4.57 -5.61
C VAL A 57 -4.74 -5.19 -6.35
N MET A 58 -3.65 -4.44 -6.49
CA MET A 58 -2.44 -4.86 -7.18
C MET A 58 -1.28 -5.07 -6.21
N CYS A 59 -1.12 -6.30 -5.75
CA CYS A 59 0.04 -6.74 -4.97
C CYS A 59 1.21 -7.15 -5.88
N SER A 60 2.36 -7.46 -5.28
CA SER A 60 3.61 -7.66 -6.04
C SER A 60 3.88 -9.11 -6.50
N GLY A 61 2.98 -10.06 -6.24
CA GLY A 61 3.11 -11.45 -6.66
C GLY A 61 2.99 -11.66 -8.18
N PRO A 62 3.36 -12.85 -8.68
CA PRO A 62 3.51 -13.10 -10.12
C PRO A 62 2.19 -13.00 -10.91
N THR A 63 1.04 -13.28 -10.28
CA THR A 63 -0.26 -13.18 -10.96
C THR A 63 -0.68 -11.74 -11.28
N ALA A 64 0.03 -10.74 -10.76
CA ALA A 64 -0.14 -9.35 -11.17
C ALA A 64 0.04 -9.16 -12.69
N ASN A 65 0.88 -9.99 -13.33
CA ASN A 65 1.09 -9.95 -14.79
C ASN A 65 -0.10 -10.45 -15.62
N ARG A 66 -1.12 -11.06 -14.99
CA ARG A 66 -2.35 -11.50 -15.67
C ARG A 66 -3.38 -10.38 -15.77
N MET A 67 -3.22 -9.31 -15.00
CA MET A 67 -4.12 -8.17 -14.99
C MET A 67 -4.00 -7.38 -16.30
N GLN A 68 -5.14 -7.04 -16.89
CA GLN A 68 -5.24 -6.15 -18.04
C GLN A 68 -5.81 -4.79 -17.58
N PRO A 69 -5.09 -3.68 -17.80
CA PRO A 69 -5.58 -2.35 -17.41
C PRO A 69 -6.89 -1.98 -18.10
N SER A 70 -7.77 -1.32 -17.37
CA SER A 70 -9.11 -0.90 -17.80
C SER A 70 -9.43 0.48 -17.24
N GLN A 71 -10.05 1.33 -18.07
CA GLN A 71 -10.49 2.66 -17.66
C GLN A 71 -11.70 2.64 -16.70
N ASP A 72 -12.42 1.51 -16.66
CA ASP A 72 -13.55 1.29 -15.74
C ASP A 72 -13.08 0.94 -14.32
N ASP A 73 -11.77 0.80 -14.10
CA ASP A 73 -11.21 0.34 -12.84
C ASP A 73 -10.51 1.47 -12.08
N PHE A 74 -10.50 1.35 -10.75
CA PHE A 74 -9.66 2.14 -9.87
C PHE A 74 -8.67 1.24 -9.14
N TYR A 75 -7.38 1.56 -9.23
CA TYR A 75 -6.32 0.66 -8.77
C TYR A 75 -5.76 1.05 -7.40
N LEU A 76 -5.55 0.06 -6.55
CA LEU A 76 -4.81 0.21 -5.30
C LEU A 76 -3.45 -0.48 -5.45
N VAL A 77 -2.38 0.31 -5.42
CA VAL A 77 -1.04 -0.16 -5.78
C VAL A 77 -0.03 0.11 -4.66
N THR A 78 1.06 -0.65 -4.63
CA THR A 78 2.17 -0.46 -3.69
C THR A 78 3.48 -0.84 -4.37
N ASN A 79 4.59 -0.31 -3.85
CA ASN A 79 5.93 -0.65 -4.34
C ASN A 79 6.05 -0.33 -5.83
N ASP A 80 6.34 -1.33 -6.66
CA ASP A 80 6.47 -1.15 -8.10
C ASP A 80 5.19 -1.49 -8.88
N SER A 81 4.09 -1.93 -8.23
CA SER A 81 2.90 -2.38 -8.95
C SER A 81 2.19 -1.27 -9.71
N TYR A 82 2.47 0.00 -9.38
CA TYR A 82 2.03 1.16 -10.17
C TYR A 82 2.53 1.11 -11.63
N LYS A 83 3.65 0.42 -11.91
CA LYS A 83 4.18 0.28 -13.27
C LYS A 83 3.25 -0.46 -14.22
N LEU A 84 2.35 -1.29 -13.69
CA LEU A 84 1.36 -2.01 -14.48
C LEU A 84 0.15 -1.14 -14.85
N VAL A 85 -0.02 0.02 -14.20
CA VAL A 85 -1.22 0.86 -14.28
C VAL A 85 -0.90 2.35 -14.43
N GLN A 86 0.27 2.69 -14.99
CA GLN A 86 0.77 4.08 -15.04
C GLN A 86 -0.16 5.04 -15.78
N ASN A 87 -0.97 4.52 -16.70
CA ASN A 87 -1.93 5.26 -17.51
C ASN A 87 -3.38 5.15 -17.00
N GLN A 88 -3.56 4.71 -15.74
CA GLN A 88 -4.86 4.55 -15.10
C GLN A 88 -4.94 5.38 -13.81
N ASP A 89 -6.15 5.52 -13.25
CA ASP A 89 -6.36 6.14 -11.94
C ASP A 89 -5.97 5.17 -10.83
N PHE A 90 -5.10 5.59 -9.92
CA PHE A 90 -4.70 4.76 -8.80
C PHE A 90 -4.45 5.51 -7.51
N LEU A 91 -4.63 4.80 -6.40
CA LEU A 91 -4.17 5.19 -5.06
C LEU A 91 -2.88 4.44 -4.72
N TYR A 92 -1.80 5.18 -4.50
CA TYR A 92 -0.51 4.60 -4.15
C TYR A 92 -0.37 4.45 -2.63
N TYR A 93 -0.18 3.22 -2.16
CA TYR A 93 0.14 2.95 -0.77
C TYR A 93 1.64 2.98 -0.52
N VAL A 94 2.04 3.79 0.47
CA VAL A 94 3.43 3.88 0.93
C VAL A 94 3.58 3.12 2.25
N HIS A 95 4.41 2.07 2.26
CA HIS A 95 4.71 1.27 3.44
C HIS A 95 6.21 1.30 3.79
N ASP A 96 6.54 1.28 5.09
CA ASP A 96 7.91 1.22 5.62
C ASP A 96 8.88 2.37 5.27
N GLY A 97 9.99 2.43 6.00
CA GLY A 97 10.93 3.54 5.95
C GLY A 97 11.76 3.63 4.68
N PHE A 98 11.98 2.51 3.97
CA PHE A 98 12.71 2.54 2.70
C PHE A 98 11.82 3.12 1.60
N PHE A 99 10.57 2.64 1.47
CA PHE A 99 9.68 3.16 0.44
C PHE A 99 9.18 4.57 0.75
N ILE A 100 9.06 5.00 2.01
CA ILE A 100 8.79 6.41 2.34
C ILE A 100 9.88 7.32 1.77
N ARG A 101 11.16 6.95 1.91
CA ARG A 101 12.26 7.74 1.33
C ARG A 101 12.24 7.73 -0.20
N ARG A 102 12.02 6.56 -0.79
CA ARG A 102 11.87 6.40 -2.24
C ARG A 102 10.72 7.27 -2.77
N PHE A 103 9.62 7.30 -2.05
CA PHE A 103 8.42 8.06 -2.38
C PHE A 103 8.70 9.56 -2.39
N PHE A 104 9.17 10.14 -1.29
CA PHE A 104 9.50 11.57 -1.25
C PHE A 104 10.54 11.97 -2.31
N ALA A 105 11.53 11.11 -2.56
CA ALA A 105 12.56 11.36 -3.56
C ALA A 105 12.03 11.36 -5.00
N ASN A 106 11.04 10.54 -5.34
CA ASN A 106 10.66 10.27 -6.73
C ASN A 106 9.19 10.58 -7.08
N GLN A 107 8.33 10.95 -6.14
CA GLN A 107 6.95 11.36 -6.47
C GLN A 107 6.91 12.66 -7.29
N PRO A 108 5.92 12.83 -8.17
CA PRO A 108 4.98 11.80 -8.66
C PRO A 108 5.70 10.74 -9.50
N PHE A 109 5.17 9.51 -9.56
CA PHE A 109 5.86 8.38 -10.24
C PHE A 109 5.56 8.30 -11.73
N CYS A 110 4.42 8.86 -12.13
CA CYS A 110 3.93 9.06 -13.49
C CYS A 110 2.90 10.20 -13.44
N ASP A 111 2.43 10.66 -14.59
CA ASP A 111 1.54 11.82 -14.69
C ASP A 111 0.19 11.60 -14.01
N ASN A 112 -0.31 10.36 -13.98
CA ASN A 112 -1.55 10.00 -13.31
C ASN A 112 -1.41 9.75 -11.80
N HIS A 113 -0.20 9.90 -11.23
CA HIS A 113 0.01 9.76 -9.80
C HIS A 113 -0.29 11.06 -9.06
N ASP A 114 -1.49 11.20 -8.51
CA ASP A 114 -1.88 12.38 -7.72
C ASP A 114 -2.31 12.08 -6.28
N LYS A 115 -2.63 10.82 -5.96
CA LYS A 115 -3.13 10.37 -4.64
C LYS A 115 -2.26 9.27 -4.03
N SER A 116 -1.94 9.43 -2.75
CA SER A 116 -1.30 8.42 -1.94
C SER A 116 -1.98 8.25 -0.58
N ILE A 117 -1.84 7.06 -0.02
CA ILE A 117 -2.30 6.72 1.32
C ILE A 117 -1.14 6.23 2.18
N PHE A 118 -1.14 6.65 3.45
CA PHE A 118 -0.14 6.29 4.44
C PHE A 118 -0.80 5.64 5.64
N LEU A 119 -0.20 4.57 6.17
CA LEU A 119 -0.65 3.90 7.39
C LEU A 119 0.44 3.95 8.45
N TYR A 120 0.08 4.45 9.63
CA TYR A 120 0.94 4.46 10.82
C TYR A 120 0.20 3.84 12.00
N ARG A 121 0.90 3.03 12.81
CA ARG A 121 0.31 2.31 13.94
C ARG A 121 1.20 2.41 15.17
N SER A 122 0.65 2.82 16.29
CA SER A 122 1.32 3.06 17.58
C SER A 122 2.00 1.81 18.13
N LEU A 123 1.34 0.66 17.96
CA LEU A 123 1.81 -0.65 18.43
C LEU A 123 3.07 -1.16 17.71
N ASN A 124 3.54 -0.47 16.67
CA ASN A 124 4.71 -0.86 15.89
C ASN A 124 5.83 0.18 16.01
N LYS A 125 6.88 -0.10 16.81
CA LYS A 125 8.02 0.82 17.04
C LYS A 125 8.64 1.38 15.75
N PRO A 126 8.93 0.56 14.71
CA PRO A 126 9.31 1.05 13.39
C PRO A 126 8.36 2.07 12.77
N HIS A 127 7.03 1.94 12.96
CA HIS A 127 6.05 2.88 12.42
C HIS A 127 6.18 4.26 13.07
N LEU A 128 6.46 4.36 14.37
CA LEU A 128 6.70 5.65 15.03
C LEU A 128 7.89 6.42 14.41
N GLY A 129 9.00 5.72 14.14
CA GLY A 129 10.17 6.32 13.50
C GLY A 129 9.86 6.81 12.07
N ASN A 130 9.14 6.00 11.31
CA ASN A 130 8.68 6.34 9.96
C ASN A 130 7.69 7.50 9.96
N PHE A 131 6.81 7.55 10.96
CA PHE A 131 5.83 8.60 11.13
C PHE A 131 6.48 9.95 11.42
N LYS A 132 7.42 9.99 12.38
CA LYS A 132 8.24 11.18 12.65
C LYS A 132 9.01 11.64 11.41
N HIS A 133 9.48 10.71 10.58
CA HIS A 133 10.15 11.03 9.32
C HIS A 133 9.21 11.66 8.28
N PHE A 134 7.99 11.14 8.20
CA PHE A 134 6.90 11.63 7.36
C PHE A 134 6.45 13.03 7.76
N LEU A 135 6.17 13.28 9.05
CA LEU A 135 5.74 14.59 9.54
C LEU A 135 6.72 15.72 9.19
N LYS A 136 8.02 15.43 9.19
CA LYS A 136 9.06 16.39 8.79
C LYS A 136 9.11 16.71 7.29
N ARG A 137 8.37 15.99 6.46
CA ARG A 137 8.43 16.02 4.98
C ARG A 137 7.07 16.12 4.31
N LYS A 138 5.98 16.07 5.07
CA LYS A 138 4.62 16.11 4.52
C LYS A 138 4.36 17.34 3.63
N ARG A 139 5.11 18.44 3.82
CA ARG A 139 5.06 19.66 2.99
C ARG A 139 5.36 19.43 1.49
N HIS A 140 5.98 18.31 1.14
CA HIS A 140 6.20 17.92 -0.26
C HIS A 140 5.00 17.24 -0.94
N LEU A 141 3.86 17.14 -0.25
CA LEU A 141 2.70 16.38 -0.71
C LEU A 141 1.63 17.31 -1.28
N SER A 142 0.76 16.75 -2.12
CA SER A 142 -0.49 17.39 -2.53
C SER A 142 -1.55 17.27 -1.42
N ASN A 143 -2.60 18.11 -1.48
CA ASN A 143 -3.79 18.02 -0.61
C ASN A 143 -4.77 16.92 -1.04
N GLN A 144 -4.32 15.95 -1.85
CA GLN A 144 -5.10 14.82 -2.34
C GLN A 144 -4.77 13.52 -1.59
N ASN A 145 -3.90 13.59 -0.58
CA ASN A 145 -3.39 12.43 0.13
C ASN A 145 -4.21 12.09 1.37
N PHE A 146 -4.09 10.85 1.81
CA PHE A 146 -4.81 10.28 2.95
C PHE A 146 -3.84 9.74 3.99
N VAL A 147 -4.15 9.91 5.26
CA VAL A 147 -3.41 9.28 6.36
C VAL A 147 -4.39 8.49 7.21
N ILE A 148 -4.01 7.27 7.56
CA ILE A 148 -4.67 6.43 8.54
C ILE A 148 -3.69 6.25 9.69
N SER A 149 -4.01 6.77 10.88
CA SER A 149 -3.15 6.61 12.04
C SER A 149 -3.90 6.64 13.36
N ASP A 150 -3.42 5.83 14.30
CA ASP A 150 -3.83 5.83 15.72
C ASP A 150 -2.88 6.66 16.62
N PHE A 151 -1.96 7.43 16.02
CA PHE A 151 -1.10 8.32 16.80
C PHE A 151 -1.93 9.56 17.14
N GLU A 152 -1.88 10.02 18.38
CA GLU A 152 -2.42 11.33 18.75
C GLU A 152 -1.49 12.40 18.20
N ASP A 153 -1.80 12.93 17.02
CA ASP A 153 -1.05 14.04 16.43
C ASP A 153 -1.94 14.98 15.59
N ASN A 154 -1.40 16.15 15.25
CA ASN A 154 -2.12 17.19 14.51
C ASN A 154 -2.16 16.92 13.00
N VAL A 155 -2.37 15.67 12.58
CA VAL A 155 -2.64 15.33 11.18
C VAL A 155 -4.15 15.26 10.99
N ALA A 156 -4.69 16.24 10.29
CA ALA A 156 -6.11 16.32 9.99
C ALA A 156 -6.66 14.97 9.48
N HIS A 157 -7.75 14.52 10.12
CA HIS A 157 -8.49 13.29 9.80
C HIS A 157 -7.72 11.97 9.95
N ALA A 158 -6.47 11.96 10.45
CA ALA A 158 -5.71 10.71 10.57
C ALA A 158 -6.37 9.70 11.52
N ASN A 159 -6.79 10.17 12.71
CA ASN A 159 -7.50 9.37 13.70
C ASN A 159 -8.92 9.05 13.24
N ASP A 160 -9.66 10.02 12.70
CA ASP A 160 -11.00 9.80 12.13
C ASP A 160 -10.99 8.64 11.10
N ASN A 161 -10.02 8.68 10.17
CA ASN A 161 -9.84 7.64 9.16
C ASN A 161 -9.43 6.30 9.79
N TYR A 162 -8.63 6.31 10.86
CA TYR A 162 -8.25 5.08 11.56
C TYR A 162 -9.44 4.45 12.27
N ASP A 163 -10.20 5.24 13.02
CA ASP A 163 -11.33 4.77 13.79
C ASP A 163 -12.41 4.22 12.87
N ASP A 164 -12.75 4.93 11.79
CA ASP A 164 -13.73 4.45 10.81
C ASP A 164 -13.27 3.14 10.14
N PHE A 165 -12.02 3.11 9.66
CA PHE A 165 -11.43 1.91 9.05
C PHE A 165 -11.41 0.74 10.04
N HIS A 166 -11.00 0.97 11.28
CA HIS A 166 -10.89 -0.07 12.30
C HIS A 166 -12.26 -0.61 12.72
N ASN A 167 -13.20 0.29 13.03
CA ASN A 167 -14.57 -0.04 13.43
C ASN A 167 -15.31 -0.83 12.35
N PHE A 168 -15.07 -0.51 11.07
CA PHE A 168 -15.61 -1.30 9.96
C PHE A 168 -15.22 -2.77 10.04
N PHE A 169 -13.94 -3.09 10.25
CA PHE A 169 -13.50 -4.48 10.33
C PHE A 169 -13.92 -5.16 11.62
N GLU A 170 -13.95 -4.44 12.75
CA GLU A 170 -14.46 -5.00 14.01
C GLU A 170 -15.93 -5.39 13.88
N LYS A 171 -16.77 -4.52 13.31
CA LYS A 171 -18.19 -4.78 13.03
C LYS A 171 -18.39 -6.03 12.17
N HIS A 172 -17.51 -6.26 11.20
CA HIS A 172 -17.58 -7.41 10.31
C HIS A 172 -16.83 -8.65 10.81
N GLN A 173 -16.27 -8.59 12.02
CA GLN A 173 -15.49 -9.66 12.66
C GLN A 173 -14.27 -10.09 11.82
N ILE A 174 -13.63 -9.13 11.15
CA ILE A 174 -12.42 -9.34 10.35
C ILE A 174 -11.21 -8.88 11.17
N HIS A 175 -10.24 -9.77 11.36
CA HIS A 175 -9.04 -9.44 12.14
C HIS A 175 -8.13 -8.44 11.39
N THR A 176 -7.80 -7.29 11.98
CA THR A 176 -7.02 -6.18 11.36
C THR A 176 -5.51 -6.26 11.58
N LYS A 177 -4.95 -7.48 11.59
CA LYS A 177 -3.50 -7.66 11.73
C LYS A 177 -2.81 -7.46 10.39
N ILE A 178 -2.33 -6.24 10.18
CA ILE A 178 -1.59 -5.83 8.98
C ILE A 178 -0.12 -6.25 9.16
N GLN A 179 0.29 -7.28 8.42
CA GLN A 179 1.64 -7.86 8.54
C GLN A 179 2.57 -7.47 7.38
N ASN A 180 2.01 -7.03 6.26
CA ASN A 180 2.74 -6.53 5.10
C ASN A 180 1.84 -5.61 4.25
N SER A 181 2.41 -5.02 3.20
CA SER A 181 1.68 -4.08 2.36
C SER A 181 0.54 -4.69 1.54
N GLY A 182 0.67 -5.94 1.12
CA GLY A 182 -0.38 -6.64 0.38
C GLY A 182 -1.62 -6.89 1.25
N ILE A 183 -1.44 -7.25 2.52
CA ILE A 183 -2.57 -7.43 3.46
C ILE A 183 -3.29 -6.10 3.70
N PHE A 184 -2.55 -5.00 3.85
CA PHE A 184 -3.20 -3.69 3.99
C PHE A 184 -3.99 -3.33 2.73
N LEU A 185 -3.41 -3.48 1.53
CA LEU A 185 -4.13 -3.20 0.29
C LEU A 185 -5.37 -4.06 0.12
N LEU A 186 -5.31 -5.35 0.51
CA LEU A 186 -6.47 -6.23 0.49
C LEU A 186 -7.60 -5.70 1.38
N LEU A 187 -7.27 -5.36 2.64
CA LEU A 187 -8.24 -4.79 3.58
C LEU A 187 -8.79 -3.46 3.04
N LEU A 188 -7.93 -2.56 2.58
CA LEU A 188 -8.33 -1.27 2.02
C LEU A 188 -9.22 -1.42 0.78
N GLY A 189 -8.88 -2.33 -0.14
CA GLY A 189 -9.70 -2.61 -1.32
C GLY A 189 -11.08 -3.13 -0.96
N PHE A 190 -11.15 -4.04 0.01
CA PHE A 190 -12.43 -4.54 0.52
C PHE A 190 -13.27 -3.43 1.18
N TYR A 191 -12.67 -2.61 2.04
CA TYR A 191 -13.34 -1.46 2.67
C TYR A 191 -13.92 -0.51 1.60
N ILE A 192 -13.12 -0.11 0.61
CA ILE A 192 -13.57 0.81 -0.44
C ILE A 192 -14.67 0.18 -1.30
N ALA A 193 -14.50 -1.08 -1.72
CA ALA A 193 -15.47 -1.78 -2.55
C ALA A 193 -16.83 -1.96 -1.85
N TYR A 194 -16.80 -2.29 -0.56
CA TYR A 194 -18.01 -2.42 0.26
C TYR A 194 -18.78 -1.10 0.36
N HIS A 195 -18.10 -0.01 0.74
CA HIS A 195 -18.75 1.28 0.97
C HIS A 195 -19.29 1.95 -0.31
N ASN A 196 -18.81 1.55 -1.48
CA ASN A 196 -19.16 2.19 -2.75
C ASN A 196 -19.89 1.26 -3.72
N ASP A 197 -20.32 0.09 -3.26
CA ASP A 197 -21.05 -0.89 -4.07
C ASP A 197 -20.30 -1.33 -5.35
N LEU A 198 -18.96 -1.40 -5.29
CA LEU A 198 -18.10 -1.80 -6.43
C LEU A 198 -17.65 -3.26 -6.33
N ASN A 199 -17.30 -3.87 -7.46
CA ASN A 199 -16.64 -5.18 -7.45
C ASN A 199 -15.19 -5.04 -6.95
N LEU A 200 -14.64 -6.11 -6.38
CA LEU A 200 -13.26 -6.18 -5.93
C LEU A 200 -12.50 -7.23 -6.75
N LYS A 201 -11.45 -6.81 -7.44
CA LYS A 201 -10.52 -7.72 -8.12
C LYS A 201 -9.17 -7.74 -7.41
N ILE A 202 -8.61 -8.92 -7.18
CA ILE A 202 -7.37 -9.10 -6.40
C ILE A 202 -6.33 -9.81 -7.26
N TYR A 203 -5.18 -9.15 -7.45
CA TYR A 203 -4.05 -9.71 -8.19
C TYR A 203 -2.76 -9.65 -7.37
N GLY A 204 -1.88 -10.63 -7.57
CA GLY A 204 -0.54 -10.66 -6.98
C GLY A 204 -0.48 -10.93 -5.48
N LEU A 205 -1.57 -11.36 -4.83
CA LEU A 205 -1.55 -11.78 -3.43
C LEU A 205 -0.96 -13.20 -3.31
N ASP A 206 0.34 -13.29 -3.04
CA ASP A 206 1.04 -14.57 -3.16
C ASP A 206 1.32 -15.27 -1.82
N LEU A 207 1.71 -14.51 -0.79
CA LEU A 207 2.18 -15.04 0.51
C LEU A 207 3.29 -16.12 0.39
N GLY A 208 4.07 -16.06 -0.69
CA GLY A 208 5.20 -16.95 -0.97
C GLY A 208 4.82 -18.30 -1.59
N LEU A 209 3.58 -18.49 -2.06
CA LEU A 209 3.14 -19.72 -2.72
C LEU A 209 3.65 -19.85 -4.18
N GLY A 210 3.82 -18.73 -4.89
CA GLY A 210 4.29 -18.68 -6.27
C GLY A 210 5.81 -18.64 -6.42
N GLY A 211 6.55 -18.92 -5.34
CA GLY A 211 8.02 -18.85 -5.30
C GLY A 211 8.58 -17.47 -4.95
N LYS A 212 9.91 -17.30 -5.01
CA LYS A 212 10.63 -16.05 -4.63
C LYS A 212 10.62 -14.96 -5.70
N VAL A 213 9.57 -14.86 -6.50
CA VAL A 213 9.55 -13.99 -7.68
C VAL A 213 8.41 -12.98 -7.54
N HIS A 214 8.77 -11.71 -7.34
CA HIS A 214 7.83 -10.61 -7.60
C HIS A 214 7.62 -10.47 -9.11
N PHE A 215 6.55 -9.81 -9.55
CA PHE A 215 6.32 -9.56 -10.99
C PHE A 215 7.51 -8.81 -11.64
N GLU A 216 8.25 -8.01 -10.85
CA GLU A 216 9.57 -7.52 -11.25
C GLU A 216 10.65 -8.57 -11.01
N LYS A 217 11.31 -9.00 -12.09
CA LYS A 217 12.52 -9.84 -12.04
C LYS A 217 13.62 -9.10 -11.27
N GLY A 218 13.70 -9.31 -9.95
CA GLY A 218 14.66 -8.66 -9.05
C GLY A 218 14.12 -8.27 -7.67
N GLY A 219 12.81 -8.35 -7.42
CA GLY A 219 12.24 -8.09 -6.10
C GLY A 219 12.61 -9.19 -5.07
N PHE A 220 12.85 -8.81 -3.82
CA PHE A 220 13.06 -9.74 -2.71
C PHE A 220 11.76 -9.99 -1.95
N ILE A 221 11.39 -11.24 -1.74
CA ILE A 221 10.36 -11.59 -0.77
C ILE A 221 10.94 -11.38 0.63
N GLY A 222 10.32 -10.49 1.41
CA GLY A 222 10.66 -10.34 2.82
C GLY A 222 10.43 -11.66 3.55
N VAL A 223 11.35 -12.02 4.46
CA VAL A 223 11.29 -13.26 5.28
C VAL A 223 9.97 -13.38 6.07
N SER A 224 9.23 -12.28 6.25
CA SER A 224 7.95 -12.23 6.97
C SER A 224 6.71 -12.72 6.20
N ILE A 225 6.83 -13.02 4.91
CA ILE A 225 5.66 -13.25 4.03
C ILE A 225 5.20 -14.73 4.04
N THR A 226 6.06 -15.67 4.44
CA THR A 226 5.81 -17.12 4.32
C THR A 226 5.31 -17.81 5.58
N HIS A 227 5.21 -17.12 6.72
CA HIS A 227 4.86 -17.75 8.00
C HIS A 227 3.41 -18.28 7.96
N ASP A 228 3.20 -19.52 8.38
CA ASP A 228 1.89 -20.18 8.30
C ASP A 228 0.78 -19.40 9.03
N ARG A 229 1.11 -18.76 10.15
CA ARG A 229 0.17 -17.90 10.87
C ARG A 229 -0.34 -16.71 10.04
N VAL A 230 0.50 -16.15 9.15
CA VAL A 230 0.07 -15.08 8.23
C VAL A 230 -0.95 -15.65 7.24
N LYS A 231 -0.67 -16.80 6.65
CA LYS A 231 -1.56 -17.47 5.70
C LYS A 231 -2.91 -17.80 6.34
N VAL A 232 -2.90 -18.37 7.55
CA VAL A 232 -4.14 -18.68 8.29
C VAL A 232 -4.97 -17.41 8.52
N ASN A 233 -4.36 -16.33 9.01
CA ASN A 233 -5.06 -15.07 9.24
C ASN A 233 -5.63 -14.48 7.94
N THR A 234 -4.84 -14.44 6.87
CA THR A 234 -5.29 -13.91 5.58
C THR A 234 -6.39 -14.76 4.96
N LYS A 235 -6.35 -16.09 5.15
CA LYS A 235 -7.43 -16.97 4.71
C LYS A 235 -8.73 -16.64 5.45
N LEU A 236 -8.70 -16.51 6.78
CA LEU A 236 -9.87 -16.14 7.57
C LEU A 236 -10.44 -14.77 7.15
N GLN A 237 -9.57 -13.81 6.85
CA GLN A 237 -9.98 -12.52 6.29
C GLN A 237 -10.71 -12.70 4.95
N LEU A 238 -10.11 -13.41 3.99
CA LEU A 238 -10.68 -13.64 2.67
C LEU A 238 -12.00 -14.43 2.73
N ASP A 239 -12.07 -15.49 3.53
CA ASP A 239 -13.29 -16.27 3.71
C ASP A 239 -14.43 -15.38 4.20
N ARG A 240 -14.15 -14.46 5.14
CA ARG A 240 -15.14 -13.50 5.63
C ARG A 240 -15.51 -12.45 4.58
N MET A 241 -14.55 -11.98 3.79
CA MET A 241 -14.81 -11.07 2.68
C MET A 241 -15.70 -11.72 1.61
N TYR A 242 -15.45 -12.98 1.25
CA TYR A 242 -16.27 -13.75 0.33
C TYR A 242 -17.70 -13.97 0.84
N GLN A 243 -17.89 -14.14 2.16
CA GLN A 243 -19.22 -14.20 2.75
C GLN A 243 -19.98 -12.87 2.64
N ILE A 244 -19.27 -11.73 2.72
CA ILE A 244 -19.88 -10.40 2.75
C ILE A 244 -20.19 -9.88 1.34
N LEU A 245 -19.22 -9.95 0.42
CA LEU A 245 -19.38 -9.43 -0.95
C LEU A 245 -19.76 -10.52 -1.96
N GLY A 246 -19.67 -11.80 -1.62
CA GLY A 246 -20.10 -12.90 -2.47
C GLY A 246 -19.39 -12.92 -3.83
N ASN A 247 -20.19 -12.99 -4.89
CA ASN A 247 -19.76 -13.02 -6.29
C ASN A 247 -19.13 -11.70 -6.78
N ARG A 248 -19.13 -10.64 -5.97
CA ARG A 248 -18.48 -9.37 -6.31
C ARG A 248 -16.98 -9.36 -6.06
N ILE A 249 -16.40 -10.47 -5.60
CA ILE A 249 -14.96 -10.61 -5.46
C ILE A 249 -14.43 -11.59 -6.51
N GLU A 250 -13.47 -11.12 -7.32
CA GLU A 250 -12.65 -11.95 -8.19
C GLU A 250 -11.20 -11.97 -7.68
N ASN A 251 -10.77 -13.07 -7.07
CA ASN A 251 -9.41 -13.23 -6.59
C ASN A 251 -8.58 -14.08 -7.54
N HIS A 252 -7.82 -13.41 -8.42
CA HIS A 252 -6.91 -14.01 -9.41
C HIS A 252 -5.52 -14.34 -8.84
N SER A 253 -5.38 -14.39 -7.52
CA SER A 253 -4.09 -14.56 -6.85
C SER A 253 -3.76 -16.02 -6.56
N ASN A 254 -2.46 -16.33 -6.39
CA ASN A 254 -2.04 -17.68 -6.00
C ASN A 254 -2.54 -18.10 -4.61
N PHE A 255 -2.96 -17.14 -3.77
CA PHE A 255 -3.45 -17.40 -2.43
C PHE A 255 -4.98 -17.32 -2.36
N ASN A 256 -5.62 -18.46 -2.04
CA ASN A 256 -7.07 -18.59 -1.81
C ASN A 256 -7.92 -18.06 -2.98
N SER A 257 -7.51 -18.39 -4.23
CA SER A 257 -8.24 -18.03 -5.46
C SER A 257 -9.67 -18.53 -5.41
N ASN A 258 -10.60 -17.74 -5.96
CA ASN A 258 -11.98 -18.14 -6.20
C ASN A 258 -12.38 -18.05 -7.68
N VAL A 259 -11.40 -17.83 -8.55
CA VAL A 259 -11.54 -17.87 -10.01
C VAL A 259 -10.66 -18.99 -10.56
N GLU A 260 -11.15 -19.68 -11.58
CA GLU A 260 -10.45 -20.75 -12.29
C GLU A 260 -9.47 -20.19 -13.34
#